data_AF-A0A1I2EUC8-F1
#
_entry.id   AF-A0A1I2EUC8-F1
#
_cell.length_a   1.000
_cell.length_b   1.000
_cell.length_c   1.000
_cell.angle_alpha   90.00
_cell.angle_beta   90.00
_cell.angle_gamma   90.00
#
_symmetry.space_group_name_H-M   'P 1'
#
loop_
_entity.id
_entity.type
_entity.pdbx_description
1 polymer ?
#
loop_
_entity_poly.entity_id
_entity_poly.type
_entity_poly.pdbx_seq_one_letter_code
_entity_poly.pdbx_strand_id
1 'polypeptide(L)'
;MNPVELFYMGGPLFMSIITIWGVGMLIFSIQKGMHLFVQKKVTKSGVGLILLFGSLAVVTGLLGQAIGLMMAFSAIQVAGDVSPALLAGGLRVSLIAPVYGLLIFVLSLVIWGVLKEVYQRKLEANE
;
A
#
# COMPACT_ATOMS: atom_id res chain seq x y z
N MET A 1 12.65 -16.74 1.24
CA MET A 1 11.82 -16.08 2.26
C MET A 1 10.38 -16.26 1.87
N ASN A 2 9.57 -16.83 2.75
CA ASN A 2 8.13 -16.92 2.52
C ASN A 2 7.45 -15.56 2.86
N PRO A 3 6.19 -15.32 2.44
CA PRO A 3 5.50 -14.06 2.72
C PRO A 3 5.30 -13.77 4.21
N VAL A 4 5.19 -14.82 5.03
CA VAL A 4 5.00 -14.71 6.48
C VAL A 4 6.27 -14.13 7.15
N GLU A 5 7.44 -14.63 6.78
CA GLU A 5 8.74 -14.12 7.22
C GLU A 5 8.92 -12.65 6.84
N LEU A 6 8.57 -12.28 5.61
CA LEU A 6 8.61 -10.88 5.16
C LEU A 6 7.71 -9.99 6.04
N PHE A 7 6.53 -10.47 6.42
CA PHE A 7 5.63 -9.74 7.29
C PHE A 7 6.24 -9.46 8.67
N TYR A 8 6.86 -10.47 9.29
CA TYR A 8 7.51 -10.29 10.59
C TYR A 8 8.77 -9.43 10.49
N MET A 9 9.57 -9.58 9.43
CA MET A 9 10.78 -8.79 9.22
C MET A 9 10.47 -7.32 8.90
N GLY A 10 9.39 -7.04 8.17
CA GLY A 10 8.96 -5.67 7.83
C GLY A 10 8.40 -4.87 9.01
N GLY A 11 8.29 -5.46 10.20
CA GLY A 11 7.69 -4.82 11.38
C GLY A 11 6.18 -5.09 11.44
N PRO A 12 5.72 -5.99 12.33
CA PRO A 12 4.33 -6.46 12.36
C PRO A 12 3.29 -5.34 12.49
N LEU A 13 3.61 -4.27 13.22
CA LEU A 13 2.70 -3.13 13.41
C LEU A 13 2.37 -2.43 12.07
N PHE A 14 3.38 -1.94 11.36
CA PHE A 14 3.18 -1.24 10.09
C PHE A 14 2.66 -2.19 9.01
N MET A 15 3.17 -3.42 8.96
CA MET A 15 2.70 -4.44 8.02
C MET A 15 1.20 -4.76 8.21
N SER A 16 0.72 -4.82 9.45
CA SER A 16 -0.71 -4.99 9.75
C SER A 16 -1.55 -3.83 9.24
N ILE A 17 -1.11 -2.59 9.50
CA ILE A 17 -1.82 -1.38 9.06
C ILE A 17 -1.88 -1.32 7.52
N ILE A 18 -0.77 -1.59 6.84
CA ILE A 18 -0.70 -1.67 5.37
C ILE A 18 -1.67 -2.74 4.84
N THR A 19 -1.74 -3.90 5.50
CA THR A 19 -2.67 -4.97 5.13
C THR A 19 -4.13 -4.54 5.27
N ILE A 20 -4.47 -3.82 6.35
CA ILE A 20 -5.81 -3.27 6.57
C ILE A 20 -6.18 -2.30 5.44
N TRP A 21 -5.26 -1.42 5.03
CA TRP A 21 -5.47 -0.55 3.87
C TRP A 21 -5.67 -1.35 2.57
N GLY A 22 -4.89 -2.41 2.37
CA GLY A 22 -5.06 -3.32 1.24
C GLY A 22 -6.42 -4.00 1.21
N VAL A 23 -6.89 -4.52 2.35
CA VAL A 23 -8.22 -5.15 2.46
C VAL A 23 -9.32 -4.13 2.17
N GLY A 24 -9.24 -2.92 2.73
CA GLY A 24 -10.19 -1.84 2.44
C GLY A 24 -10.22 -1.50 0.94
N MET A 25 -9.05 -1.38 0.31
CA MET A 25 -8.92 -1.14 -1.13
C MET A 25 -9.60 -2.25 -1.94
N LEU A 26 -9.41 -3.53 -1.59
CA LEU A 26 -10.05 -4.66 -2.27
C LEU A 26 -11.57 -4.64 -2.10
N ILE A 27 -12.08 -4.35 -0.90
CA ILE A 27 -13.52 -4.26 -0.64
C ILE A 27 -14.16 -3.19 -1.53
N PHE A 28 -13.60 -1.98 -1.56
CA PHE A 28 -14.13 -0.92 -2.41
C PHE A 28 -14.00 -1.24 -3.91
N SER A 29 -12.92 -1.91 -4.31
CA SER A 29 -12.72 -2.36 -5.69
C SER A 29 -13.80 -3.36 -6.14
N ILE A 30 -14.10 -4.36 -5.31
CA ILE A 30 -15.13 -5.37 -5.59
C ILE A 30 -16.51 -4.72 -5.61
N GLN A 31 -16.85 -3.91 -4.61
CA GLN A 31 -18.13 -3.22 -4.54
C GLN A 31 -18.38 -2.36 -5.78
N LYS A 32 -17.39 -1.57 -6.21
CA LYS A 32 -17.52 -0.71 -7.40
C LYS A 32 -17.54 -1.52 -8.69
N GLY A 33 -16.77 -2.59 -8.79
CA GLY A 33 -16.86 -3.53 -9.90
C GLY A 33 -18.27 -4.12 -10.05
N MET A 34 -18.85 -4.63 -8.95
CA MET A 34 -20.21 -5.18 -8.97
C MET A 34 -21.27 -4.15 -9.36
N HIS A 35 -21.21 -2.94 -8.80
CA HIS A 35 -22.16 -1.87 -9.16
C HIS A 35 -22.12 -1.51 -10.65
N LEU A 36 -20.93 -1.55 -11.27
CA LEU A 36 -20.73 -1.17 -12.66
C LEU A 36 -21.12 -2.29 -13.64
N PHE A 37 -20.70 -3.53 -13.36
CA PHE A 37 -20.90 -4.66 -14.26
C PHE A 37 -22.25 -5.37 -14.07
N VAL A 38 -22.76 -5.44 -12.83
CA VAL A 38 -24.01 -6.18 -12.52
C VAL A 38 -25.20 -5.24 -12.48
N GLN A 39 -25.11 -4.14 -11.73
CA GLN A 39 -26.28 -3.27 -11.48
C GLN A 39 -26.49 -2.19 -12.55
N LYS A 40 -25.56 -2.05 -13.52
CA LYS A 40 -25.52 -0.96 -14.53
C LYS A 40 -25.71 0.45 -13.96
N LYS A 41 -25.51 0.63 -12.65
CA LYS A 41 -25.74 1.89 -11.96
C LYS A 41 -24.45 2.70 -11.98
N VAL A 42 -24.48 3.79 -12.73
CA VAL A 42 -23.34 4.67 -12.93
C VAL A 42 -23.40 5.72 -11.79
N THR A 43 -22.66 5.48 -10.69
CA THR A 43 -22.40 6.47 -9.62
C THR A 43 -20.90 6.83 -9.45
N LYS A 44 -20.53 8.12 -9.59
CA LYS A 44 -19.14 8.62 -9.52
C LYS A 44 -18.55 8.47 -8.12
N SER A 45 -19.43 8.47 -7.13
CA SER A 45 -19.07 8.45 -5.71
C SER A 45 -18.34 7.15 -5.35
N GLY A 46 -17.15 7.29 -4.77
CA GLY A 46 -16.41 6.20 -4.15
C GLY A 46 -15.36 5.49 -5.01
N VAL A 47 -15.25 5.75 -6.31
CA VAL A 47 -14.13 5.20 -7.12
C VAL A 47 -12.78 5.73 -6.61
N GLY A 48 -12.74 7.01 -6.22
CA GLY A 48 -11.55 7.62 -5.61
C GLY A 48 -11.11 7.00 -4.28
N LEU A 49 -11.98 6.25 -3.58
CA LEU A 49 -11.60 5.56 -2.34
C LEU A 49 -10.57 4.45 -2.61
N ILE A 50 -10.61 3.81 -3.78
CA ILE A 50 -9.63 2.79 -4.16
C ILE A 50 -8.22 3.40 -4.15
N LEU A 51 -8.07 4.56 -4.79
CA LEU A 51 -6.83 5.30 -4.82
C LEU A 51 -6.42 5.81 -3.43
N LEU A 52 -7.38 6.31 -2.63
CA LEU A 52 -7.12 6.78 -1.27
C LEU A 52 -6.51 5.66 -0.41
N PHE A 53 -7.11 4.48 -0.38
CA PHE A 53 -6.62 3.36 0.43
C PHE A 53 -5.26 2.86 -0.06
N GLY A 54 -5.02 2.82 -1.37
CA GLY A 54 -3.70 2.52 -1.92
C GLY A 54 -2.64 3.55 -1.52
N SER A 55 -2.95 4.84 -1.58
CA SER A 55 -2.04 5.91 -1.14
C SER A 55 -1.71 5.80 0.35
N LEU A 56 -2.71 5.49 1.19
CA LEU A 56 -2.51 5.26 2.62
C LEU A 56 -1.58 4.06 2.89
N ALA A 57 -1.65 3.00 2.09
CA ALA A 57 -0.74 1.86 2.19
C ALA A 57 0.74 2.28 1.94
N VAL A 58 1.02 3.06 0.89
CA VAL A 58 2.39 3.57 0.61
C VAL A 58 2.87 4.51 1.70
N VAL A 59 2.05 5.49 2.09
CA VAL A 59 2.44 6.46 3.12
C VAL A 59 2.73 5.76 4.44
N THR A 60 1.94 4.75 4.81
CA THR A 60 2.17 3.94 6.01
C THR A 60 3.49 3.17 5.92
N GLY A 61 3.82 2.58 4.76
CA GLY A 61 5.08 1.88 4.54
C GLY A 61 6.30 2.79 4.66
N LEU A 62 6.24 3.99 4.06
CA LEU A 62 7.30 4.99 4.16
C LEU A 62 7.45 5.52 5.59
N LEU A 63 6.35 5.74 6.30
CA LEU A 63 6.36 6.15 7.70
C LEU A 63 7.02 5.09 8.59
N GLY A 64 6.67 3.82 8.39
CA GLY A 64 7.26 2.70 9.12
C GLY A 64 8.77 2.60 8.91
N GLN A 65 9.23 2.78 7.66
CA GLN A 65 10.66 2.84 7.36
C GLN A 65 11.33 4.03 8.03
N ALA A 66 10.76 5.24 7.93
CA ALA A 66 11.34 6.43 8.54
C ALA A 66 11.53 6.27 10.06
N ILE A 67 10.52 5.74 10.75
CA ILE A 67 10.59 5.46 12.19
C ILE A 67 11.64 4.38 12.48
N GLY A 68 11.66 3.29 11.72
CA GLY A 68 12.65 2.22 11.87
C GLY A 68 14.09 2.71 11.69
N LEU A 69 14.33 3.56 10.69
CA LEU A 69 15.65 4.14 10.44
C LEU A 69 16.05 5.15 11.53
N MET A 70 15.13 5.98 12.02
CA MET A 70 15.42 6.88 13.15
C MET A 70 15.90 6.10 14.39
N MET A 71 15.22 5.00 14.71
CA MET A 71 15.59 4.13 15.84
C MET A 71 16.93 3.43 15.59
N ALA A 72 17.13 2.88 14.39
CA ALA A 72 18.37 2.20 14.01
C ALA A 72 19.58 3.14 14.08
N PHE A 73 19.47 4.34 13.50
CA PHE A 73 20.55 5.34 13.51
C PHE A 73 20.86 5.86 14.92
N SER A 74 19.84 6.02 15.77
CA SER A 74 20.04 6.36 17.18
C SER A 74 20.84 5.27 17.92
N ALA A 75 20.55 4.00 17.65
CA ALA A 75 21.30 2.88 18.23
C ALA A 75 22.73 2.80 17.70
N ILE A 76 22.94 3.03 16.40
CA ILE A 76 24.27 3.07 15.77
C ILE A 76 25.13 4.19 16.38
N GLN A 77 24.55 5.37 16.60
CA GLN A 77 25.25 6.51 17.21
C GLN A 77 25.78 6.18 18.62
N VAL A 78 25.03 5.40 19.41
CA VAL A 78 25.43 4.98 20.76
C VAL A 78 26.45 3.84 20.74
N ALA A 79 26.32 2.89 19.80
CA ALA A 79 27.20 1.73 19.69
C ALA A 79 28.60 2.08 19.15
N GLY A 80 28.72 3.14 18.35
CA GLY A 80 29.99 3.61 17.79
C GLY A 80 30.43 2.81 16.56
N ASP A 81 30.96 1.60 16.75
CA ASP A 81 31.50 0.78 15.66
C ASP A 81 30.49 -0.28 15.19
N VAL A 82 30.03 -0.15 13.94
CA VAL A 82 29.02 -1.03 13.34
C VAL A 82 29.49 -1.46 11.97
N SER A 83 29.55 -2.78 11.74
CA SER A 83 30.07 -3.30 10.47
C SER A 83 29.18 -2.87 9.28
N PRO A 84 29.78 -2.51 8.12
CA PRO A 84 29.02 -2.17 6.92
C PRO A 84 28.05 -3.28 6.47
N ALA A 85 28.42 -4.54 6.70
CA ALA A 85 27.57 -5.69 6.39
C ALA A 85 26.28 -5.70 7.24
N LEU A 86 26.36 -5.36 8.52
CA LEU A 86 25.19 -5.27 9.40
C LEU A 86 24.26 -4.13 8.97
N LEU A 87 24.84 -2.97 8.64
CA LEU A 87 24.08 -1.82 8.12
C LEU A 87 23.33 -2.17 6.83
N ALA A 88 24.01 -2.81 5.87
CA ALA A 88 23.39 -3.24 4.62
C ALA A 88 22.22 -4.20 4.84
N GLY A 89 22.37 -5.14 5.81
CA GLY A 89 21.30 -6.03 6.23
C GLY A 89 20.09 -5.28 6.80
N GLY A 90 20.32 -4.33 7.72
CA GLY A 90 19.26 -3.51 8.30
C GLY A 90 18.53 -2.63 7.28
N LEU A 91 19.27 -2.01 6.36
CA LEU A 91 18.70 -1.21 5.28
C LEU A 91 17.81 -2.06 4.36
N ARG A 92 18.26 -3.28 4.02
CA ARG A 92 17.44 -4.23 3.24
C ARG A 92 16.12 -4.55 3.94
N VAL A 93 16.15 -4.79 5.24
CA VAL A 93 14.93 -5.08 6.02
C VAL A 93 14.01 -3.87 6.09
N SER A 94 14.58 -2.65 6.23
CA SER A 94 13.80 -1.40 6.27
C SER A 94 12.96 -1.15 5.01
N LEU A 95 13.36 -1.71 3.87
CA LEU A 95 12.66 -1.55 2.59
C LEU A 95 11.44 -2.47 2.43
N ILE A 96 11.27 -3.48 3.30
CA ILE A 96 10.18 -4.46 3.17
C ILE A 96 8.81 -3.76 3.29
N ALA A 97 8.61 -2.92 4.31
CA ALA A 97 7.33 -2.22 4.49
C ALA A 97 7.00 -1.21 3.36
N PRO A 98 7.94 -0.35 2.91
CA PRO A 98 7.74 0.49 1.72
C PRO A 98 7.39 -0.29 0.46
N VAL A 99 8.12 -1.37 0.18
CA VAL A 99 7.87 -2.21 -1.00
C VAL A 99 6.47 -2.83 -0.91
N TYR A 100 6.08 -3.33 0.27
CA TYR A 100 4.75 -3.89 0.46
C TYR A 100 3.64 -2.86 0.23
N GLY A 101 3.78 -1.64 0.79
CA GLY A 101 2.87 -0.54 0.54
C GLY A 101 2.79 -0.16 -0.94
N LEU A 102 3.95 -0.06 -1.61
CA LEU A 102 4.05 0.24 -3.05
C LEU A 102 3.32 -0.78 -3.92
N LEU A 103 3.44 -2.07 -3.61
CA LEU A 103 2.71 -3.12 -4.33
C LEU A 103 1.19 -2.89 -4.25
N ILE A 104 0.66 -2.59 -3.06
CA ILE A 104 -0.77 -2.29 -2.88
C ILE A 104 -1.17 -1.03 -3.65
N PHE A 105 -0.35 0.00 -3.63
CA PHE A 105 -0.64 1.25 -4.34
C PHE A 105 -0.63 1.08 -5.85
N VAL A 106 0.34 0.36 -6.42
CA VAL A 106 0.38 0.05 -7.86
C VAL A 106 -0.89 -0.70 -8.27
N LEU A 107 -1.30 -1.70 -7.50
CA LEU A 107 -2.56 -2.40 -7.75
C LEU A 107 -3.77 -1.44 -7.70
N SER A 108 -3.81 -0.55 -6.70
CA SER A 108 -4.88 0.43 -6.58
C SER A 108 -4.96 1.39 -7.77
N LEU A 109 -3.80 1.84 -8.30
CA LEU A 109 -3.72 2.74 -9.43
C LEU A 109 -4.31 2.11 -10.69
N VAL A 110 -3.96 0.85 -10.96
CA VAL A 110 -4.47 0.11 -12.11
C VAL A 110 -5.98 -0.06 -12.01
N ILE A 111 -6.48 -0.53 -10.85
CA ILE A 111 -7.91 -0.77 -10.65
C ILE A 111 -8.70 0.55 -10.74
N TRP A 112 -8.25 1.58 -10.03
CA TRP A 112 -8.87 2.89 -10.05
C TRP A 112 -8.89 3.49 -11.46
N GLY A 113 -7.77 3.42 -12.18
CA GLY A 113 -7.64 3.96 -13.53
C GLY A 113 -8.61 3.30 -14.51
N VAL A 114 -8.66 1.97 -14.51
CA VAL A 114 -9.58 1.19 -15.36
C VAL A 114 -11.04 1.49 -15.00
N LEU A 115 -11.41 1.45 -13.71
CA LEU A 115 -12.78 1.72 -13.29
C LEU A 115 -13.22 3.15 -13.60
N LYS A 116 -12.34 4.13 -13.42
CA LYS A 116 -12.61 5.54 -13.73
C LYS A 116 -12.88 5.73 -15.23
N GLU A 117 -12.06 5.12 -16.09
CA GLU A 117 -12.20 5.22 -17.55
C GLU A 117 -13.50 4.58 -18.04
N VAL A 118 -13.80 3.35 -17.60
CA VAL A 118 -15.06 2.66 -17.97
C VAL A 118 -16.28 3.46 -17.51
N TYR A 119 -16.17 4.09 -16.34
CA TYR A 119 -17.22 4.90 -15.78
C TYR A 119 -17.50 6.17 -16.62
N GLN A 120 -16.46 6.88 -17.05
CA GLN A 120 -16.60 8.09 -17.88
C GLN A 120 -17.27 7.77 -19.21
N ARG A 121 -16.84 6.71 -19.90
CA ARG A 121 -17.44 6.27 -21.17
C ARG A 121 -18.92 5.91 -21.06
N LYS A 122 -19.33 5.29 -19.94
CA LYS A 122 -20.73 4.94 -19.70
C LYS A 122 -21.61 6.13 -19.34
N LEU A 123 -21.06 7.22 -18.81
CA LEU A 123 -21.81 8.45 -18.63
C LEU A 123 -22.06 9.14 -19.96
N GLU A 124 -21.02 9.31 -20.76
CA GLU A 124 -21.11 9.96 -22.08
C GLU A 124 -22.07 9.23 -23.03
N ALA A 125 -22.19 7.90 -22.92
CA ALA A 125 -23.12 7.11 -23.73
C ALA A 125 -24.59 7.16 -23.27
N ASN A 126 -24.88 7.71 -22.08
CA ASN A 126 -26.23 7.82 -21.51
C ASN A 126 -26.79 9.26 -21.54
N GLU A 127 -25.99 10.22 -22.01
CA GLU A 127 -26.42 11.59 -22.35
C GLU A 127 -26.80 11.66 -23.84
#